data_AF-A0A5C7QA44-F1
#
_entry.id   AF-A0A5C7QA44-F1
#
_cell.length_a   1.000
_cell.length_b   1.000
_cell.length_c   1.000
_cell.angle_alpha   90.00
_cell.angle_beta   90.00
_cell.angle_gamma   90.00
#
_symmetry.space_group_name_H-M   'P 1'
#
loop_
_entity.id
_entity.type
_entity.pdbx_description
1 polymer ?
#
loop_
_entity_poly.entity_id
_entity_poly.type
_entity_poly.pdbx_seq_one_letter_code
_entity_poly.pdbx_strand_id
1 'polypeptide(L)'
;MSSRQDFAPKLVGTTGQVTFEFLGELAVGETISTEVVTAAVYSGTDAAPSALIDGAAASSGTQVTQALTGGEEGVIYKLTCTITTSAGNTLVKTGFLAVIPDLP
;
A
#
# COMPACT_ATOMS: atom_id res chain seq x y z
N MET A 1 -13.34 4.42 11.95
CA MET A 1 -13.74 4.28 10.53
C MET A 1 -12.57 3.65 9.81
N SER A 2 -12.75 2.57 9.06
CA SER A 2 -11.66 1.97 8.27
C SER A 2 -11.27 2.96 7.18
N SER A 3 -10.08 3.58 7.27
CA SER A 3 -9.62 4.56 6.28
C SER A 3 -9.13 3.81 5.03
N ARG A 4 -10.10 3.53 4.16
CA ARG A 4 -9.88 3.01 2.81
C ARG A 4 -9.28 4.12 1.94
N GLN A 5 -8.25 3.79 1.16
CA GLN A 5 -7.63 4.67 0.18
C GLN A 5 -7.67 4.04 -1.22
N ASP A 6 -8.29 4.69 -2.19
CA ASP A 6 -8.27 4.20 -3.56
C ASP A 6 -7.07 4.83 -4.29
N PHE A 7 -6.19 3.99 -4.83
CA PHE A 7 -5.00 4.44 -5.56
C PHE A 7 -5.31 4.59 -7.04
N ALA A 8 -4.60 5.52 -7.68
CA ALA A 8 -4.59 5.61 -9.13
C ALA A 8 -4.10 4.27 -9.72
N PRO A 9 -4.70 3.79 -10.81
CA PRO A 9 -4.31 2.53 -11.41
C PRO A 9 -2.86 2.57 -11.89
N LYS A 10 -2.20 1.41 -11.84
CA LYS A 10 -0.84 1.18 -12.32
C LYS A 10 -0.91 0.46 -13.67
N LEU A 11 -0.08 0.86 -14.63
CA LEU A 11 0.08 0.12 -15.88
C LEU A 11 0.86 -1.17 -15.62
N VAL A 12 0.44 -2.27 -16.25
CA VAL A 12 1.16 -3.55 -16.20
C VAL A 12 2.62 -3.37 -16.65
N GLY A 13 3.57 -4.04 -15.99
CA GLY A 13 4.99 -3.96 -16.33
C GLY A 13 5.72 -2.66 -15.95
N THR A 14 5.03 -1.65 -15.42
CA THR A 14 5.68 -0.43 -14.90
C THR A 14 6.02 -0.55 -13.43
N THR A 15 6.90 0.32 -12.92
CA THR A 15 7.11 0.49 -11.47
C THR A 15 6.38 1.76 -11.02
N GLY A 16 5.65 1.64 -9.91
CA GLY A 16 4.94 2.75 -9.28
C GLY A 16 5.17 2.78 -7.77
N GLN A 17 4.62 3.78 -7.11
CA GLN A 17 4.63 3.89 -5.66
C GLN A 17 3.26 4.30 -5.17
N VAL A 18 2.84 3.73 -4.05
CA VAL A 18 1.67 4.16 -3.30
C VAL A 18 2.09 4.79 -1.99
N THR A 19 1.32 5.77 -1.53
CA THR A 19 1.57 6.48 -0.28
C THR A 19 0.34 6.41 0.62
N PHE A 20 0.51 5.83 1.81
CA PHE A 20 -0.47 5.83 2.89
C PHE A 20 -0.19 6.99 3.83
N GLU A 21 -1.17 7.86 4.04
CA GLU A 21 -1.06 9.01 4.95
C GLU A 21 -1.73 8.71 6.29
N PHE A 22 -1.00 8.87 7.39
CA PHE A 22 -1.48 8.70 8.77
C PHE A 22 -1.64 10.03 9.52
N LEU A 23 -1.53 11.17 8.83
CA LEU A 23 -1.80 12.49 9.40
C LEU A 23 -3.20 12.53 10.03
N GLY A 24 -3.26 12.97 11.29
CA GLY A 24 -4.49 13.04 12.07
C GLY A 24 -4.87 11.72 12.78
N GLU A 25 -4.21 10.60 12.47
CA GLU A 25 -4.30 9.35 13.23
C GLU A 25 -3.18 9.20 14.25
N LEU A 26 -2.06 9.92 14.04
CA LEU A 26 -0.97 10.05 15.00
C LEU A 26 -1.25 11.17 16.00
N ALA A 27 -1.00 10.90 17.28
CA ALA A 27 -1.00 11.91 18.33
C ALA A 27 0.13 12.93 18.11
N VAL A 28 0.01 14.10 18.75
CA VAL A 28 1.03 15.16 18.65
C VAL A 28 2.38 14.64 19.16
N GLY A 29 3.39 14.65 18.29
CA GLY A 29 4.74 14.16 18.60
C GLY A 29 4.93 12.64 18.46
N GLU A 30 3.89 11.90 18.09
CA GLU A 30 3.96 10.47 17.78
C GLU A 30 4.57 10.26 16.39
N THR A 31 5.46 9.27 16.28
CA THR A 31 6.16 8.95 15.03
C THR A 31 5.88 7.51 14.63
N ILE A 32 6.09 7.19 13.35
CA ILE A 32 6.07 5.82 12.86
C ILE A 32 7.36 5.13 13.29
N SER A 33 7.26 3.93 13.86
CA SER A 33 8.40 3.12 14.31
C SER A 33 8.62 1.89 13.44
N THR A 34 7.55 1.30 12.92
CA THR A 34 7.63 0.21 11.95
C THR A 34 6.51 0.33 10.94
N GLU A 35 6.76 -0.10 9.72
CA GLU A 35 5.83 -0.07 8.61
C GLU A 35 5.92 -1.38 7.82
N VAL A 36 4.76 -1.97 7.54
CA VAL A 36 4.66 -3.18 6.73
C VAL A 36 3.49 -3.03 5.78
N VAL A 37 3.72 -3.27 4.48
CA VAL A 37 2.66 -3.31 3.48
C VAL A 37 2.59 -4.72 2.90
N THR A 38 1.38 -5.26 2.84
CA THR A 38 1.10 -6.56 2.21
C THR A 38 0.10 -6.39 1.08
N ALA A 39 0.17 -7.26 0.08
CA ALA A 39 -0.74 -7.28 -1.06
C ALA A 39 -1.53 -8.60 -1.09
N ALA A 40 -2.82 -8.50 -1.38
CA ALA A 40 -3.70 -9.63 -1.62
C ALA A 40 -4.61 -9.35 -2.81
N VAL A 41 -5.06 -10.38 -3.52
CA VAL A 41 -6.06 -10.22 -4.58
C VAL A 41 -7.39 -9.79 -3.96
N TYR A 42 -7.94 -8.70 -4.44
CA TYR A 42 -9.31 -8.29 -4.14
C TYR A 42 -10.29 -8.80 -5.20
N SER A 43 -9.92 -8.67 -6.48
CA SER A 43 -10.68 -9.13 -7.64
C SER A 43 -9.74 -9.50 -8.77
N GLY A 44 -10.08 -10.51 -9.56
CA GLY A 44 -9.23 -11.08 -10.61
C GLY A 44 -8.50 -12.34 -10.16
N THR A 45 -7.46 -12.74 -10.91
CA THR A 45 -6.69 -13.95 -10.66
C THR A 45 -5.20 -13.64 -10.69
N ASP A 46 -4.54 -13.85 -9.56
CA ASP A 46 -3.07 -13.84 -9.43
C ASP A 46 -2.70 -14.86 -8.35
N ALA A 47 -1.81 -15.79 -8.68
CA ALA A 47 -1.39 -16.85 -7.77
C ALA A 47 -0.34 -16.38 -6.74
N ALA A 48 0.32 -15.24 -6.99
CA ALA A 48 1.41 -14.72 -6.17
C ALA A 48 1.28 -13.19 -5.94
N PRO A 49 0.19 -12.70 -5.33
CA PRO A 49 -0.06 -11.26 -5.17
C PRO A 49 0.99 -10.51 -4.35
N SER A 50 1.76 -11.20 -3.51
CA SER A 50 2.88 -10.59 -2.78
C SER A 50 4.01 -10.12 -3.71
N ALA A 51 4.12 -10.66 -4.94
CA ALA A 51 5.09 -10.23 -5.93
C ALA A 51 4.82 -8.82 -6.48
N LEU A 52 3.64 -8.24 -6.20
CA LEU A 52 3.36 -6.84 -6.48
C LEU A 52 4.25 -5.90 -5.65
N ILE A 53 4.56 -6.29 -4.40
CA ILE A 53 5.35 -5.50 -3.46
C ILE A 53 6.83 -5.53 -3.85
N ASP A 54 7.42 -4.36 -4.07
CA ASP A 54 8.84 -4.22 -4.37
C ASP A 54 9.61 -3.62 -3.19
N GLY A 55 10.45 -4.43 -2.55
CA GLY A 55 11.22 -4.04 -1.38
C GLY A 55 10.38 -3.76 -0.13
N ALA A 56 11.06 -3.26 0.91
CA ALA A 56 10.42 -2.88 2.17
C ALA A 56 9.69 -1.53 2.04
N ALA A 57 8.60 -1.38 2.80
CA ALA A 57 7.97 -0.09 2.98
C ALA A 57 8.94 0.89 3.67
N ALA A 58 8.80 2.17 3.35
CA ALA A 58 9.59 3.24 3.96
C ALA A 58 8.65 4.31 4.51
N SER A 59 8.94 4.81 5.71
CA SER A 59 8.22 5.90 6.33
C SER A 59 9.00 7.22 6.28
N SER A 60 8.28 8.33 6.10
CA SER A 60 8.81 9.69 6.21
C SER A 60 7.76 10.59 6.83
N GLY A 61 8.03 11.08 8.05
CA GLY A 61 7.06 11.82 8.85
C GLY A 61 5.83 10.95 9.17
N THR A 62 4.67 11.34 8.63
CA THR A 62 3.38 10.64 8.82
C THR A 62 2.99 9.73 7.65
N GLN A 63 3.85 9.65 6.62
CA GLN A 63 3.56 8.92 5.39
C GLN A 63 4.33 7.60 5.34
N VAL A 64 3.68 6.55 4.85
CA VAL A 64 4.32 5.28 4.47
C VAL A 64 4.23 5.10 2.97
N THR A 65 5.38 4.90 2.34
CA THR A 65 5.51 4.65 0.91
C THR A 65 5.86 3.20 0.64
N GLN A 66 5.23 2.61 -0.38
CA GLN A 66 5.52 1.26 -0.86
C GLN A 66 5.72 1.30 -2.37
N ALA A 67 6.90 0.87 -2.82
CA ALA A 67 7.19 0.65 -4.23
C ALA A 67 6.52 -0.64 -4.72
N LEU A 68 6.05 -0.62 -5.97
CA LEU A 68 5.29 -1.70 -6.59
C LEU A 68 5.79 -1.93 -8.00
N THR A 69 6.16 -3.17 -8.34
CA THR A 69 6.73 -3.50 -9.65
C THR A 69 5.93 -4.56 -10.41
N GLY A 70 5.49 -5.62 -9.71
CA GLY A 70 4.72 -6.70 -10.31
C GLY A 70 3.24 -6.39 -10.53
N GLY A 71 2.43 -7.44 -10.49
CA GLY A 71 0.98 -7.40 -10.65
C GLY A 71 0.52 -7.82 -12.04
N GLU A 72 -0.58 -8.54 -12.07
CA GLU A 72 -1.22 -9.07 -13.26
C GLU A 72 -2.26 -8.11 -13.81
N GLU A 73 -2.36 -8.03 -15.14
CA GLU A 73 -3.34 -7.19 -15.81
C GLU A 73 -4.79 -7.55 -15.42
N GLY A 74 -5.62 -6.54 -15.19
CA GLY A 74 -7.03 -6.71 -14.85
C GLY A 74 -7.27 -7.16 -13.40
N VAL A 75 -6.22 -7.29 -12.60
CA VAL A 75 -6.31 -7.62 -11.17
C VAL A 75 -6.40 -6.35 -10.33
N ILE A 76 -7.32 -6.35 -9.38
CA ILE A 76 -7.41 -5.33 -8.33
C ILE A 76 -6.80 -5.93 -7.07
N TYR A 77 -5.79 -5.25 -6.54
CA TYR A 77 -5.09 -5.64 -5.33
C TYR A 77 -5.61 -4.83 -4.14
N LYS A 78 -5.81 -5.52 -3.02
CA LYS A 78 -5.97 -4.91 -1.70
C LYS A 78 -4.60 -4.85 -1.04
N LEU A 79 -4.10 -3.63 -0.86
CA LEU A 79 -2.89 -3.32 -0.12
C LEU A 79 -3.26 -3.04 1.34
N THR A 80 -2.59 -3.69 2.28
CA THR A 80 -2.81 -3.46 3.72
C THR A 80 -1.52 -2.92 4.32
N CYS A 81 -1.55 -1.66 4.76
CA CYS A 81 -0.46 -0.99 5.46
C CYS A 81 -0.71 -1.07 6.96
N THR A 82 0.19 -1.70 7.69
CA THR A 82 0.17 -1.78 9.15
C THR A 82 1.39 -1.05 9.68
N ILE A 83 1.17 -0.10 10.60
CA ILE A 83 2.24 0.60 11.29
C ILE A 83 2.20 0.35 12.79
N THR A 84 3.38 0.40 13.41
CA THR A 84 3.52 0.56 14.87
C THR A 84 4.09 1.94 15.12
N THR A 85 3.51 2.66 16.07
CA THR A 85 3.95 4.01 16.42
C THR A 85 4.92 4.02 17.60
N SER A 86 5.56 5.16 17.86
CA SER A 86 6.45 5.36 19.01
C SER A 86 5.74 5.26 20.36
N ALA A 87 4.41 5.40 20.40
CA ALA A 87 3.61 5.15 21.59
C ALA A 87 3.18 3.67 21.75
N GLY A 88 3.56 2.80 20.81
CA GLY A 88 3.20 1.39 20.81
C GLY A 88 1.81 1.08 20.22
N ASN A 89 1.17 2.05 19.58
CA ASN A 89 -0.12 1.85 18.93
C ASN A 89 0.06 1.13 17.59
N THR A 90 -0.89 0.27 17.23
CA THR A 90 -0.96 -0.33 15.89
C THR A 90 -2.07 0.32 15.09
N LEU A 91 -1.72 0.93 13.96
CA LEU A 91 -2.68 1.54 13.03
C LEU A 91 -2.65 0.78 11.71
N VAL A 92 -3.83 0.59 11.10
CA VAL A 92 -3.98 -0.19 9.87
C VAL A 92 -4.79 0.60 8.85
N LYS A 93 -4.26 0.72 7.64
CA LYS A 93 -4.92 1.27 6.47
C LYS A 93 -5.03 0.23 5.38
N THR A 94 -6.08 0.37 4.58
CA THR A 94 -6.29 -0.48 3.42
C THR A 94 -6.39 0.41 2.19
N GLY A 95 -5.72 0.03 1.12
CA GLY A 95 -5.91 0.67 -0.16
C GLY A 95 -6.13 -0.31 -1.30
N PHE A 96 -6.73 0.18 -2.37
CA PHE A 96 -7.04 -0.61 -3.54
C PHE A 96 -6.29 -0.08 -4.75
N LEU A 97 -5.61 -0.96 -5.47
CA LEU A 97 -4.87 -0.63 -6.68
C LEU A 97 -5.32 -1.56 -7.79
N ALA A 98 -5.80 -0.98 -8.89
CA ALA A 98 -6.02 -1.72 -10.12
C ALA A 98 -4.74 -1.74 -10.97
N VAL A 99 -4.41 -2.90 -11.53
CA VAL A 99 -3.40 -3.01 -12.59
C VAL A 99 -4.12 -3.10 -13.92
N ILE A 100 -3.81 -2.16 -14.81
CA ILE A 100 -4.48 -2.00 -16.11
C ILE A 100 -3.49 -2.25 -17.25
N PRO A 101 -3.98 -2.68 -18.43
CA PRO A 101 -3.13 -2.86 -19.61
C PRO A 101 -2.46 -1.56 -20.04
N ASP A 102 -1.26 -1.71 -20.60
CA ASP A 102 -0.59 -0.65 -21.38
C ASP A 102 -1.06 -0.77 -22.85
N LEU A 103 -2.29 -0.31 -23.12
CA LEU A 103 -2.87 -0.27 -24.46
C LEU A 103 -2.95 1.19 -24.96
N PRO A 104 -2.59 1.45 -26.23
CA PRO A 104 -2.79 2.76 -26.87
C PRO A 104 -4.27 3.08 -27.15
#